data_AF-A0A836VNF8-F1
#
_entry.id   AF-A0A836VNF8-F1
#
_cell.length_a   1.000
_cell.length_b   1.000
_cell.length_c   1.000
_cell.angle_alpha   90.00
_cell.angle_beta   90.00
_cell.angle_gamma   90.00
#
_symmetry.space_group_name_H-M   'P 1'
#
loop_
_entity.id
_entity.type
_entity.pdbx_description
1 polymer ?
#
loop_
_entity_poly.entity_id
_entity_poly.type
_entity_poly.pdbx_seq_one_letter_code
_entity_poly.pdbx_strand_id
1 'polypeptide(L)' 'MGTINISLLIFFLLTLNSFSLPECEESGYTNWHNCFGTFASPNGNHYVGEWKNGKTHGKGVYTTPSGNKYV' A
#
# COMPACT_ATOMS: atom_id res chain seq x y z
N MET A 1 31.96 23.01 19.11
CA MET A 1 31.31 21.68 19.15
C MET A 1 29.81 21.92 19.19
N GLY A 2 29.15 21.87 18.03
CA GLY A 2 27.71 22.11 17.94
C GLY A 2 26.94 20.93 18.50
N THR A 3 26.02 21.19 19.43
CA THR A 3 25.12 20.17 19.97
C THR A 3 24.05 19.86 18.93
N ILE A 4 23.98 18.60 18.49
CA ILE A 4 22.90 18.12 17.63
C ILE A 4 21.67 17.94 18.51
N ASN A 5 20.55 18.59 18.15
CA ASN A 5 19.32 18.51 18.90
C ASN A 5 18.63 17.16 18.60
N ILE A 6 18.80 16.22 19.53
CA ILE A 6 18.34 14.83 19.40
C ILE A 6 16.82 14.76 19.18
N SER A 7 16.04 15.70 19.72
CA SER A 7 14.59 15.76 19.51
C SER A 7 14.20 15.99 18.04
N LEU A 8 14.95 16.82 17.30
CA LEU A 8 14.74 17.03 15.86
C LEU A 8 15.06 15.78 15.04
N LEU A 9 16.06 14.99 15.46
CA LEU A 9 16.41 13.72 14.82
C LEU A 9 15.33 12.65 15.03
N ILE A 10 14.76 12.58 16.24
CA ILE A 10 13.70 11.63 16.57
C ILE A 10 12.43 11.95 15.78
N PHE A 11 12.04 13.23 15.66
CA PHE A 11 10.91 13.62 14.81
C PHE A 11 11.10 13.25 13.34
N PHE A 12 12.32 13.40 12.80
CA PHE A 12 12.65 13.02 11.43
C PHE A 12 12.59 11.50 11.20
N LEU A 13 13.00 10.70 12.20
CA LEU A 13 12.90 9.24 12.13
C LEU A 13 11.45 8.74 12.24
N LEU A 14 10.60 9.42 13.01
CA LEU A 14 9.19 9.07 13.15
C LEU A 14 8.37 9.37 11.88
N THR A 15 8.74 10.38 11.10
CA THR A 15 8.04 10.71 9.85
C THR A 15 8.49 9.86 8.65
N LEU A 16 9.71 9.32 8.67
CA LEU A 16 10.21 8.42 7.63
C LEU A 16 9.51 7.06 7.59
N ASN A 17 8.86 6.64 8.69
CA ASN A 17 8.20 5.35 8.81
C ASN A 17 6.71 5.36 8.38
N SER A 18 6.18 6.51 7.97
CA SER A 18 4.72 6.71 7.89
C SER A 18 4.14 6.81 6.48
N PHE A 19 4.91 6.57 5.41
CA PHE A 19 4.37 6.56 4.04
C PHE A 19 3.82 5.17 3.67
N SER A 20 2.93 4.64 4.48
CA SER A 20 2.12 3.47 4.09
C SER A 20 0.65 3.90 4.06
N LEU A 21 -0.05 3.52 3.00
CA LEU A 21 -1.50 3.70 2.94
C LEU A 21 -2.16 2.81 4.00
N PRO A 22 -3.29 3.25 4.60
CA PRO A 22 -4.07 2.40 5.48
C PRO A 22 -4.56 1.15 4.75
N GLU A 23 -4.91 0.11 5.49
CA GLU A 23 -5.55 -1.08 4.91
C GLU A 23 -6.94 -0.73 4.38
N CYS A 24 -7.37 -1.37 3.30
CA CYS A 24 -8.72 -1.16 2.76
C CYS A 24 -9.77 -1.78 3.70
N GLU A 25 -10.42 -0.94 4.51
CA GLU A 25 -11.57 -1.32 5.32
C GLU A 25 -12.80 -1.38 4.40
N GLU A 26 -13.32 -2.59 4.11
CA GLU A 26 -14.67 -2.92 3.60
C GLU A 26 -14.65 -4.16 2.68
N SER A 27 -15.72 -4.95 2.76
CA SER A 27 -15.99 -6.08 1.85
C SER A 27 -16.56 -5.56 0.53
N GLY A 28 -15.71 -5.01 -0.33
CA GLY A 28 -16.12 -4.53 -1.65
C GLY A 28 -15.12 -3.58 -2.27
N TYR A 29 -14.37 -4.06 -3.27
CA TYR A 29 -13.30 -3.27 -3.88
C TYR A 29 -13.78 -2.00 -4.59
N THR A 30 -15.08 -1.84 -4.86
CA THR A 30 -15.62 -0.67 -5.58
C THR A 30 -15.47 0.65 -4.83
N ASN A 31 -15.40 0.62 -3.49
CA ASN A 31 -15.26 1.82 -2.65
C ASN A 31 -13.81 2.07 -2.20
N TRP A 32 -12.89 1.14 -2.46
CA TRP A 32 -11.52 1.25 -1.99
C TRP A 32 -10.84 2.50 -2.57
N HIS A 33 -10.40 3.39 -1.68
CA HIS A 33 -9.81 4.67 -2.04
C HIS A 33 -8.69 5.06 -1.07
N ASN A 34 -7.51 5.38 -1.63
CA ASN A 34 -6.30 5.73 -0.89
C ASN A 34 -5.97 4.72 0.21
N CYS A 35 -6.05 3.43 -0.13
CA CYS A 35 -5.77 2.32 0.78
C CYS A 35 -4.92 1.25 0.08
N PHE A 36 -4.29 0.38 0.86
CA PHE A 36 -3.58 -0.80 0.38
C PHE A 36 -4.42 -2.05 0.65
N GLY A 37 -4.63 -2.88 -0.37
CA GLY A 37 -5.58 -4.00 -0.27
C GLY A 37 -5.25 -5.15 -1.21
N THR A 38 -5.79 -6.32 -0.85
CA THR A 38 -5.66 -7.55 -1.63
C THR A 38 -6.98 -7.89 -2.31
N PHE A 39 -6.97 -8.03 -3.63
CA PHE A 39 -8.12 -8.47 -4.42
C PHE A 39 -7.84 -9.81 -5.08
N ALA A 40 -8.77 -10.76 -4.92
CA ALA A 40 -8.77 -12.02 -5.65
C ALA A 40 -9.95 -12.00 -6.63
N SER A 41 -9.66 -12.09 -7.92
CA SER A 41 -10.69 -12.22 -8.94
C SER A 41 -11.23 -13.66 -9.01
N PRO A 42 -12.49 -13.87 -9.42
CA PRO A 42 -13.04 -15.22 -9.65
C PRO A 42 -12.25 -16.06 -10.66
N ASN A 43 -11.50 -15.40 -11.55
CA ASN A 43 -10.65 -16.04 -12.55
C ASN A 43 -9.29 -16.50 -12.00
N GLY A 44 -9.04 -16.36 -10.69
CA GLY A 44 -7.80 -16.78 -10.02
C GLY A 44 -6.64 -15.79 -10.14
N ASN A 45 -6.85 -14.59 -10.69
CA ASN A 45 -5.86 -13.52 -10.60
C ASN A 45 -5.91 -12.88 -9.21
N HIS A 46 -4.74 -12.50 -8.70
CA HIS A 46 -4.57 -11.84 -7.42
C HIS A 46 -3.86 -10.50 -7.61
N TYR A 47 -4.28 -9.47 -6.89
CA TYR A 47 -3.60 -8.19 -6.83
C TYR A 47 -3.40 -7.78 -5.38
N VAL A 48 -2.19 -7.36 -5.04
CA VAL A 48 -1.83 -6.82 -3.72
C VAL A 48 -1.19 -5.47 -3.95
N GLY A 49 -1.85 -4.38 -3.58
CA GLY A 49 -1.36 -3.06 -3.93
C GLY A 49 -2.25 -1.91 -3.51
N GLU A 50 -1.91 -0.71 -3.97
CA GLU A 50 -2.66 0.50 -3.69
C GLU A 50 -3.96 0.57 -4.50
N TRP A 51 -4.99 1.19 -3.93
CA TRP A 51 -6.30 1.35 -4.52
C TRP A 51 -6.77 2.79 -4.50
N LYS A 52 -7.43 3.20 -5.58
CA LYS A 52 -8.00 4.53 -5.72
C LYS A 52 -9.29 4.47 -6.53
N ASN A 53 -10.40 4.94 -5.97
CA ASN A 53 -11.71 4.97 -6.63
C ASN A 53 -12.13 3.58 -7.17
N GLY A 54 -11.89 2.55 -6.37
CA GLY A 54 -12.19 1.16 -6.67
C GLY A 54 -11.40 0.53 -7.81
N LYS A 55 -10.25 1.11 -8.15
CA LYS A 55 -9.32 0.58 -9.15
C LYS A 55 -7.93 0.43 -8.55
N THR A 56 -7.19 -0.55 -9.03
CA THR A 56 -5.76 -0.72 -8.74
C THR A 56 -4.99 0.55 -9.14
N HIS A 57 -4.10 1.02 -8.29
CA HIS A 57 -3.33 2.24 -8.50
C HIS A 57 -1.92 2.09 -7.91
N GLY A 58 -1.01 3.04 -8.23
CA GLY A 58 0.29 3.13 -7.59
C GLY A 58 1.10 1.83 -7.62
N LYS A 59 1.71 1.49 -6.48
CA LYS A 59 2.51 0.27 -6.32
C LYS A 59 1.63 -0.93 -6.04
N GLY A 60 1.92 -2.04 -6.69
CA GLY A 60 1.27 -3.31 -6.38
C GLY A 60 1.85 -4.46 -7.18
N VAL A 61 1.50 -5.68 -6.78
CA VAL A 61 1.88 -6.91 -7.48
C VAL A 61 0.63 -7.58 -8.00
N TYR A 62 0.56 -7.77 -9.31
CA TYR A 62 -0.44 -8.60 -9.95
C TYR A 62 0.12 -10.01 -10.17
N THR A 63 -0.62 -11.04 -9.76
CA THR A 63 -0.27 -12.45 -9.91
C THR A 63 -1.35 -13.16 -10.71
N THR A 64 -0.93 -13.83 -11.78
CA THR A 64 -1.83 -14.67 -12.61
C THR A 64 -2.06 -16.04 -11.95
N PRO A 65 -3.10 -16.79 -12.35
CA PRO A 65 -3.32 -18.17 -11.90
C PRO A 65 -2.13 -19.09 -12.14
N SER A 66 -1.36 -18.84 -13.21
CA SER A 66 -0.15 -19.59 -13.54
C SER A 66 1.07 -19.22 -12.68
N GLY A 67 0.93 -18.27 -11.75
CA GLY A 67 1.98 -17.82 -10.84
C GLY A 67 2.88 -16.70 -11.38
N ASN A 68 2.66 -16.23 -12.61
CA ASN A 68 3.42 -15.10 -13.15
C ASN A 68 3.10 -13.82 -12.37
N LYS A 69 4.13 -13.05 -12.03
CA LYS A 69 4.03 -11.81 -11.26
C LYS A 69 4.42 -10.59 -12.08
N TYR A 70 3.68 -9.51 -11.89
CA TYR A 70 3.91 -8.20 -12.51
C TYR A 70 3.98 -7.17 -11.38
N VAL A 71 5.07 -6.40 -11.32
CA VAL A 71 5.41 -5.46 -10.23
C VAL A 71 5.57 -4.06 -10.79
#